data_AF-A0A4D4MLC6-F1
#
_entry.id   AF-A0A4D4MLC6-F1
#
_cell.length_a   1.000
_cell.length_b   1.000
_cell.length_c   1.000
_cell.angle_alpha   90.00
_cell.angle_beta   90.00
_cell.angle_gamma   90.00
#
_symmetry.space_group_name_H-M   'P 1'
#
loop_
_entity.id
_entity.type
_entity.pdbx_description
1 polymer ?
#
loop_
_entity_poly.entity_id
_entity_poly.type
_entity_poly.pdbx_seq_one_letter_code
_entity_poly.pdbx_strand_id
1 'polypeptide(L)'
;MKRRAGTVGERGLGRVLGRLAQAAPDVRVHLVGHSFGGRLVSFALRGLPAGVRTVKSVTLLQGAFSHYAFAARLPHDTHASGALHGLQSRIDGPLVCCYSHFDSALGTMYPLASRMAGDARSAAGELGADFDIGRTLGPRWGAMGHDGVQAVDGTRAFTLAEALRAELPASGCVNVDAAAVVKRGGPPTGAHSDIVHRELAQVVLAAGRIR
;
A
#
# COMPACT_ATOMS: atom_id res chain seq x y z
N MET A 1 3.46 15.39 -1.61
CA MET A 1 3.93 14.34 -0.66
C MET A 1 4.26 13.00 -1.32
N LYS A 2 3.43 12.46 -2.24
CA LYS A 2 3.64 11.17 -2.94
C LYS A 2 5.07 10.93 -3.50
N ARG A 3 5.64 11.90 -4.23
CA ARG A 3 7.02 11.81 -4.76
C ARG A 3 8.04 11.68 -3.63
N ARG A 4 7.95 12.57 -2.64
CA ARG A 4 8.81 12.58 -1.44
C ARG A 4 8.73 11.27 -0.66
N ALA A 5 7.54 10.70 -0.47
CA ALA A 5 7.38 9.42 0.22
C ALA A 5 8.17 8.29 -0.47
N GLY A 6 8.13 8.23 -1.80
CA GLY A 6 8.93 7.26 -2.56
C GLY A 6 10.43 7.50 -2.41
N THR A 7 10.88 8.75 -2.54
CA THR A 7 12.30 9.12 -2.40
C THR A 7 12.84 8.84 -0.98
N VAL A 8 12.09 9.20 0.07
CA VAL A 8 12.47 8.96 1.47
C VAL A 8 12.46 7.47 1.77
N GLY A 9 11.49 6.72 1.23
CA GLY A 9 11.45 5.26 1.35
C GLY A 9 12.72 4.63 0.78
N GLU A 10 13.00 4.87 -0.49
CA GLU A 10 14.13 4.26 -1.20
C GLU A 10 15.49 4.74 -0.71
N ARG A 11 15.70 6.07 -0.64
CA ARG A 11 17.02 6.65 -0.35
C ARG A 11 17.28 6.88 1.14
N GLY A 12 16.24 6.87 1.96
CA GLY A 12 16.32 6.99 3.41
C GLY A 12 16.15 5.64 4.09
N LEU A 13 14.90 5.22 4.27
CA LEU A 13 14.55 4.03 5.05
C LEU A 13 15.23 2.76 4.52
N GLY A 14 15.19 2.50 3.21
CA GLY A 14 15.83 1.32 2.61
C GLY A 14 17.33 1.21 2.92
N ARG A 15 18.06 2.34 2.89
CA ARG A 15 19.48 2.39 3.26
C ARG A 15 19.71 2.17 4.76
N VAL A 16 18.84 2.71 5.60
CA VAL A 16 18.88 2.46 7.06
C VAL A 16 18.67 0.97 7.34
N LEU A 17 17.69 0.34 6.69
CA LEU A 17 17.42 -1.10 6.82
C LEU A 17 18.61 -1.95 6.34
N GLY A 18 19.27 -1.55 5.26
CA GLY A 18 20.49 -2.22 4.79
C GLY A 18 21.62 -2.16 5.81
N ARG A 19 21.87 -0.99 6.41
CA ARG A 19 22.87 -0.82 7.48
C ARG A 19 22.50 -1.59 8.74
N LEU A 20 21.22 -1.59 9.12
CA LEU A 20 20.73 -2.35 10.26
C LEU A 20 20.95 -3.85 10.06
N ALA A 21 20.67 -4.38 8.86
CA ALA A 21 20.89 -5.79 8.54
C ALA A 21 22.38 -6.20 8.63
N GLN A 22 23.31 -5.28 8.39
CA GLN A 22 24.75 -5.52 8.55
C GLN A 22 25.18 -5.45 10.01
N ALA A 23 24.69 -4.45 10.75
CA ALA A 23 25.09 -4.21 12.13
C ALA A 23 24.42 -5.18 13.14
N ALA A 24 23.21 -5.64 12.83
CA ALA A 24 22.40 -6.50 13.70
C ALA A 24 21.59 -7.50 12.84
N PRO A 25 22.24 -8.54 12.29
CA PRO A 25 21.63 -9.46 11.33
C PRO A 25 20.41 -10.22 11.86
N ASP A 26 20.34 -10.42 13.18
CA ASP A 26 19.24 -11.14 13.84
C ASP A 26 17.99 -10.26 14.08
N VAL A 27 18.09 -8.94 13.87
CA VAL A 27 16.95 -8.04 14.05
C VAL A 27 15.92 -8.28 12.94
N ARG A 28 14.68 -8.53 13.38
CA ARG A 28 13.51 -8.66 12.53
C ARG A 28 12.80 -7.31 12.43
N VAL A 29 12.64 -6.79 11.22
CA VAL A 29 11.97 -5.51 10.98
C VAL A 29 10.57 -5.74 10.40
N HIS A 30 9.57 -5.13 11.03
CA HIS A 30 8.18 -5.15 10.59
C HIS A 30 7.77 -3.72 10.23
N LEU A 31 7.43 -3.49 8.96
CA LEU A 31 7.11 -2.14 8.48
C LEU A 31 5.60 -1.94 8.46
N VAL A 32 5.13 -0.87 9.07
CA VAL A 32 3.71 -0.47 9.03
C VAL A 32 3.63 0.93 8.44
N GLY A 33 2.77 1.12 7.44
CA GLY A 33 2.63 2.40 6.76
C GLY A 33 1.19 2.76 6.51
N HIS A 34 0.76 3.91 7.04
CA HIS A 34 -0.54 4.51 6.76
C HIS A 34 -0.46 5.51 5.60
N SER A 35 -1.47 5.58 4.72
CA SER A 35 -1.56 6.60 3.68
C SER A 35 -0.27 6.69 2.83
N PHE A 36 0.36 7.87 2.74
CA PHE A 36 1.67 8.02 2.07
C PHE A 36 2.82 7.32 2.81
N GLY A 37 2.69 7.06 4.11
CA GLY A 37 3.58 6.17 4.85
C GLY A 37 3.57 4.74 4.29
N GLY A 38 2.42 4.27 3.79
CA GLY A 38 2.33 3.00 3.06
C GLY A 38 3.20 2.98 1.81
N ARG A 39 3.21 4.08 1.05
CA ARG A 39 4.10 4.27 -0.10
C ARG A 39 5.57 4.31 0.34
N LEU A 40 5.87 5.01 1.43
CA LEU A 40 7.24 5.14 1.95
C LEU A 40 7.81 3.77 2.31
N VAL A 41 7.12 2.97 3.12
CA VAL A 41 7.61 1.65 3.52
C VAL A 41 7.70 0.69 2.32
N SER A 42 6.79 0.80 1.35
CA SER A 42 6.86 0.00 0.13
C SER A 42 8.05 0.35 -0.76
N PHE A 43 8.40 1.64 -0.87
CA PHE A 43 9.60 2.08 -1.61
C PHE A 43 10.90 1.78 -0.85
N ALA A 44 10.87 1.55 0.46
CA ALA A 44 12.05 1.08 1.19
C ALA A 44 12.58 -0.25 0.65
N LEU A 45 11.69 -1.13 0.15
CA LEU A 45 12.05 -2.41 -0.48
C LEU A 45 12.95 -2.23 -1.72
N ARG A 46 12.77 -1.14 -2.47
CA ARG A 46 13.65 -0.78 -3.61
C ARG A 46 15.05 -0.42 -3.16
N GLY A 47 15.16 0.25 -2.01
CA GLY A 47 16.44 0.71 -1.45
C GLY A 47 17.22 -0.36 -0.69
N LEU A 48 16.68 -1.56 -0.53
CA LEU A 48 17.37 -2.66 0.16
C LEU A 48 18.56 -3.14 -0.67
N PRO A 49 19.77 -3.28 -0.09
CA PRO A 49 20.88 -3.97 -0.73
C PRO A 49 20.52 -5.41 -1.12
N ALA A 50 21.20 -5.96 -2.12
CA ALA A 50 21.03 -7.35 -2.53
C ALA A 50 21.31 -8.30 -1.35
N GLY A 51 20.55 -9.40 -1.25
CA GLY A 51 20.68 -10.37 -0.17
C GLY A 51 20.06 -9.97 1.18
N VAL A 52 19.65 -8.71 1.38
CA VAL A 52 19.01 -8.29 2.65
C VAL A 52 17.59 -8.87 2.78
N ARG A 53 17.35 -9.57 3.90
CA ARG A 53 16.09 -10.25 4.26
C ARG A 53 15.56 -9.87 5.66
N THR A 54 16.00 -8.72 6.21
CA THR A 54 15.62 -8.28 7.56
C THR A 54 14.14 -7.88 7.68
N VAL A 55 13.52 -7.45 6.58
CA VAL A 55 12.09 -7.07 6.55
C VAL A 55 11.23 -8.33 6.55
N LYS A 56 10.54 -8.58 7.66
CA LYS A 56 9.74 -9.80 7.92
C LYS A 56 8.25 -9.62 7.66
N SER A 57 7.76 -8.39 7.56
CA SER A 57 6.42 -8.11 7.06
C SER A 57 6.29 -6.64 6.64
N VAL A 58 5.33 -6.37 5.76
CA VAL A 58 4.89 -5.01 5.44
C VAL A 58 3.37 -4.96 5.58
N THR A 59 2.85 -4.09 6.43
CA THR A 59 1.40 -3.86 6.59
C THR A 59 1.06 -2.44 6.14
N LEU A 60 0.16 -2.34 5.17
CA LEU A 60 -0.31 -1.09 4.59
C LEU A 60 -1.71 -0.81 5.12
N LEU A 61 -1.87 0.31 5.83
CA LEU A 61 -3.17 0.76 6.33
C LEU A 61 -3.64 1.90 5.43
N GLN A 62 -4.70 1.69 4.65
CA GLN A 62 -5.29 2.74 3.81
C GLN A 62 -4.20 3.34 2.89
N GLY A 63 -3.50 2.49 2.14
CA GLY A 63 -2.33 2.87 1.33
C GLY A 63 -2.65 3.87 0.22
N ALA A 64 -2.08 5.08 0.31
CA ALA A 64 -2.33 6.19 -0.63
C ALA A 64 -1.42 6.15 -1.87
N PHE A 65 -1.45 5.04 -2.60
CA PHE A 65 -0.74 4.87 -3.87
C PHE A 65 -1.41 3.78 -4.72
N SER A 66 -1.00 3.70 -5.99
CA SER A 66 -1.71 2.90 -7.00
C SER A 66 -1.90 1.46 -6.56
N HIS A 67 -3.12 0.95 -6.68
CA HIS A 67 -3.41 -0.46 -6.42
C HIS A 67 -2.69 -1.45 -7.35
N TYR A 68 -2.18 -0.98 -8.49
CA TYR A 68 -1.38 -1.75 -9.43
C TYR A 68 0.12 -1.62 -9.16
N ALA A 69 0.53 -1.03 -8.03
CA ALA A 69 1.94 -0.76 -7.78
C ALA A 69 2.83 -2.01 -7.87
N PHE A 70 2.31 -3.18 -7.51
CA PHE A 70 3.06 -4.45 -7.53
C PHE A 70 2.75 -5.33 -8.76
N ALA A 71 1.83 -4.90 -9.63
CA ALA A 71 1.36 -5.66 -10.77
C ALA A 71 2.48 -5.95 -11.77
N ALA A 72 2.52 -7.17 -12.30
CA ALA A 72 3.48 -7.54 -13.34
C ALA A 72 3.16 -6.90 -14.69
N ARG A 73 1.87 -6.74 -14.99
CA ARG A 73 1.36 -6.05 -16.17
C ARG A 73 0.20 -5.17 -15.76
N LEU A 74 0.13 -3.95 -16.28
CA LEU A 74 -1.00 -3.07 -16.02
C LEU A 74 -2.19 -3.49 -16.91
N PRO A 75 -3.42 -3.56 -16.38
CA PRO A 75 -4.59 -3.92 -17.19
C PRO A 75 -4.88 -2.99 -18.38
N HIS A 76 -4.35 -1.77 -18.33
CA HIS A 76 -4.52 -0.73 -19.35
C HIS A 76 -3.29 -0.52 -20.24
N ASP A 77 -2.18 -1.21 -19.94
CA ASP A 77 -0.95 -1.19 -20.74
C ASP A 77 -0.14 -2.46 -20.39
N THR A 78 -0.29 -3.49 -21.22
CA THR A 78 0.33 -4.80 -20.99
C THR A 78 1.85 -4.79 -21.17
N HIS A 79 2.41 -3.72 -21.75
CA HIS A 79 3.85 -3.51 -21.87
C HIS A 79 4.46 -2.80 -20.65
N ALA A 80 3.63 -2.22 -19.80
CA ALA A 80 4.05 -1.56 -18.56
C ALA A 80 3.78 -2.43 -17.32
N SER A 81 4.60 -2.24 -16.30
CA SER A 81 4.45 -2.88 -14.99
C SER A 81 4.22 -1.84 -13.88
N GLY A 82 3.76 -2.34 -12.73
CA GLY A 82 3.62 -1.55 -11.53
C GLY A 82 4.96 -0.95 -11.08
N ALA A 83 4.90 0.25 -10.51
CA ALA A 83 6.10 0.99 -10.08
C ALA A 83 6.93 0.29 -8.99
N LEU A 84 6.47 -0.82 -8.42
CA LEU A 84 7.11 -1.66 -7.41
C LEU A 84 7.03 -3.15 -7.77
N HIS A 85 6.82 -3.47 -9.05
CA HIS A 85 6.75 -4.85 -9.53
C HIS A 85 7.93 -5.69 -9.01
N GLY A 86 7.61 -6.88 -8.48
CA GLY A 86 8.56 -7.84 -7.96
C GLY A 86 9.13 -7.49 -6.58
N LEU A 87 8.95 -6.27 -6.08
CA LEU A 87 9.57 -5.85 -4.82
C LEU A 87 8.91 -6.48 -3.58
N GLN A 88 7.68 -6.96 -3.66
CA GLN A 88 7.06 -7.77 -2.60
C GLN A 88 7.86 -9.05 -2.30
N SER A 89 8.62 -9.58 -3.27
CA SER A 89 9.51 -10.73 -3.06
C SER A 89 10.69 -10.42 -2.14
N ARG A 90 11.00 -9.14 -1.90
CA ARG A 90 12.08 -8.69 -1.00
C ARG A 90 11.69 -8.78 0.47
N ILE A 91 10.43 -9.06 0.77
CA ILE A 91 9.92 -9.30 2.11
C ILE A 91 10.14 -10.77 2.44
N ASP A 92 10.65 -11.04 3.63
CA ASP A 92 10.74 -12.37 4.21
C ASP A 92 9.49 -12.69 5.02
N GLY A 93 8.36 -12.56 4.34
CA GLY A 93 7.02 -12.53 4.92
C GLY A 93 5.99 -11.91 3.98
N PRO A 94 4.74 -11.68 4.45
CA PRO A 94 3.68 -11.12 3.63
C PRO A 94 3.75 -9.60 3.48
N LEU A 95 3.20 -9.11 2.37
CA LEU A 95 2.69 -7.75 2.22
C LEU A 95 1.18 -7.78 2.46
N VAL A 96 0.72 -7.22 3.57
CA VAL A 96 -0.69 -7.15 3.92
C VAL A 96 -1.23 -5.75 3.65
N CYS A 97 -2.28 -5.64 2.84
CA CYS A 97 -2.97 -4.41 2.55
C CYS A 97 -4.36 -4.42 3.22
N CYS A 98 -4.50 -3.62 4.27
CA CYS A 98 -5.79 -3.34 4.88
C CYS A 98 -6.44 -2.17 4.13
N TYR A 99 -7.61 -2.41 3.56
CA TYR A 99 -8.35 -1.42 2.76
C TYR A 99 -9.77 -1.24 3.31
N SER A 100 -10.42 -0.13 2.94
CA SER A 100 -11.82 0.10 3.26
C SER A 100 -12.48 0.92 2.16
N HIS A 101 -13.65 0.48 1.72
CA HIS A 101 -14.45 1.22 0.75
C HIS A 101 -15.03 2.53 1.32
N PHE A 102 -15.03 2.71 2.66
CA PHE A 102 -15.40 3.97 3.32
C PHE A 102 -14.29 5.03 3.27
N ASP A 103 -13.09 4.70 2.76
CA ASP A 103 -12.03 5.67 2.50
C ASP A 103 -12.31 6.44 1.20
N SER A 104 -13.05 7.54 1.32
CA SER A 104 -13.37 8.41 0.18
C SER A 104 -12.17 9.25 -0.29
N ALA A 105 -11.16 9.46 0.56
CA ALA A 105 -9.92 10.12 0.13
C ALA A 105 -9.23 9.30 -0.97
N LEU A 106 -9.22 7.98 -0.82
CA LEU A 106 -8.62 7.05 -1.77
C LEU A 106 -9.57 6.60 -2.87
N GLY A 107 -10.88 6.56 -2.59
CA GLY A 107 -11.91 6.34 -3.61
C GLY A 107 -12.07 7.50 -4.59
N THR A 108 -11.76 8.73 -4.16
CA THR A 108 -12.07 9.94 -4.96
C THR A 108 -10.91 10.90 -5.17
N MET A 109 -10.30 11.42 -4.11
CA MET A 109 -9.27 12.46 -4.26
C MET A 109 -7.99 11.94 -4.91
N TYR A 110 -7.57 10.72 -4.58
CA TYR A 110 -6.38 10.11 -5.15
C TYR A 110 -6.49 9.84 -6.67
N PRO A 111 -7.60 9.26 -7.19
CA PRO A 111 -7.82 9.14 -8.62
C PRO A 111 -7.74 10.49 -9.36
N LEU A 112 -8.42 11.53 -8.86
CA LEU A 112 -8.39 12.87 -9.47
C LEU A 112 -6.96 13.42 -9.53
N ALA A 113 -6.26 13.43 -8.39
CA ALA A 113 -4.90 13.94 -8.34
C ALA A 113 -3.93 13.13 -9.22
N SER A 114 -4.15 11.81 -9.36
CA SER A 114 -3.33 10.95 -10.20
C SER A 114 -3.60 11.18 -11.69
N ARG A 115 -4.85 11.40 -12.10
CA ARG A 115 -5.20 11.85 -13.46
C ARG A 115 -4.55 13.20 -13.75
N MET A 116 -4.76 14.22 -12.92
CA MET A 116 -4.17 15.55 -13.12
C MET A 116 -2.65 15.49 -13.22
N ALA A 117 -1.97 14.64 -12.45
CA ALA A 117 -0.52 14.45 -12.57
C ALA A 117 -0.10 13.62 -13.80
N GLY A 118 -0.99 12.79 -14.35
CA GLY A 118 -0.84 12.14 -15.65
C GLY A 118 -0.99 13.16 -16.77
N ASP A 119 -2.10 13.89 -16.79
CA ASP A 119 -2.44 14.91 -17.78
C ASP A 119 -1.43 16.07 -17.76
N ALA A 120 -0.97 16.53 -16.59
CA ALA A 120 0.08 17.55 -16.48
C ALA A 120 1.45 17.08 -16.99
N ARG A 121 1.71 15.76 -17.05
CA ARG A 121 2.88 15.20 -17.76
C ARG A 121 2.64 15.10 -19.27
N SER A 122 1.41 15.32 -19.71
CA SER A 122 0.92 15.15 -21.09
C SER A 122 0.35 16.43 -21.71
N ALA A 123 0.37 17.59 -21.04
CA ALA A 123 -0.68 18.63 -21.16
C ALA A 123 -0.53 19.76 -20.12
N ALA A 124 0.13 20.89 -20.44
CA ALA A 124 -0.15 22.16 -19.77
C ALA A 124 -1.58 22.61 -20.11
N GLY A 125 -2.53 22.56 -19.17
CA GLY A 125 -3.90 23.06 -19.41
C GLY A 125 -4.96 22.67 -18.35
N GLU A 126 -5.49 23.71 -17.70
CA GLU A 126 -6.86 23.92 -17.16
C GLU A 126 -7.58 22.94 -16.19
N LEU A 127 -7.76 23.46 -14.96
CA LEU A 127 -8.97 23.65 -14.13
C LEU A 127 -10.07 22.57 -13.95
N GLY A 128 -10.65 22.55 -12.73
CA GLY A 128 -12.06 22.19 -12.49
C GLY A 128 -12.32 21.22 -11.33
N ALA A 129 -12.96 21.70 -10.27
CA ALA A 129 -13.40 20.94 -9.09
C ALA A 129 -14.62 20.06 -9.40
N ASP A 130 -14.66 18.83 -8.86
CA ASP A 130 -15.89 18.12 -8.48
C ASP A 130 -15.57 16.84 -7.68
N PHE A 131 -16.22 16.69 -6.51
CA PHE A 131 -15.95 15.65 -5.50
C PHE A 131 -16.59 14.28 -5.78
N ASP A 132 -17.26 14.09 -6.93
CA ASP A 132 -17.92 12.82 -7.30
C ASP A 132 -17.24 12.10 -8.51
N ILE A 133 -16.15 12.66 -9.02
CA ILE A 133 -15.45 12.15 -10.23
C ILE A 133 -14.59 10.91 -9.94
N GLY A 134 -14.34 10.59 -8.67
CA GLY A 134 -13.52 9.44 -8.23
C GLY A 134 -13.90 8.09 -8.83
N ARG A 135 -15.20 7.80 -8.83
CA ARG A 135 -15.78 6.53 -9.32
C ARG A 135 -15.83 6.46 -10.86
N THR A 136 -15.86 7.61 -11.53
CA THR A 136 -15.94 7.74 -13.00
C THR A 136 -14.57 7.78 -13.69
N LEU A 137 -13.47 7.96 -12.95
CA LEU A 137 -12.10 7.96 -13.49
C LEU A 137 -11.56 6.58 -13.90
N GLY A 138 -12.35 5.54 -13.66
CA GLY A 138 -12.03 4.16 -14.03
C GLY A 138 -10.97 3.51 -13.16
N PRO A 139 -10.86 2.18 -13.20
CA PRO A 139 -9.95 1.40 -12.36
C PRO A 139 -8.48 1.81 -12.56
N ARG A 140 -8.11 2.46 -13.67
CA ARG A 140 -6.73 2.90 -13.96
C ARG A 140 -6.07 3.70 -12.83
N TRP A 141 -6.83 4.50 -12.08
CA TRP A 141 -6.28 5.47 -11.12
C TRP A 141 -6.58 5.13 -9.65
N GLY A 142 -7.02 3.91 -9.35
CA GLY A 142 -7.38 3.49 -8.00
C GLY A 142 -6.19 3.45 -7.03
N ALA A 143 -6.50 3.63 -5.74
CA ALA A 143 -5.55 3.48 -4.64
C ALA A 143 -5.86 2.23 -3.81
N MET A 144 -4.82 1.49 -3.46
CA MET A 144 -5.00 0.22 -2.74
C MET A 144 -5.65 0.35 -1.37
N GLY A 145 -5.59 1.52 -0.73
CA GLY A 145 -6.32 1.69 0.52
C GLY A 145 -7.83 1.71 0.37
N HIS A 146 -8.36 1.84 -0.86
CA HIS A 146 -9.78 1.74 -1.16
C HIS A 146 -10.21 0.32 -1.57
N ASP A 147 -9.41 -0.38 -2.38
CA ASP A 147 -9.80 -1.64 -3.02
C ASP A 147 -8.72 -2.74 -3.00
N GLY A 148 -7.67 -2.56 -2.19
CA GLY A 148 -6.58 -3.53 -2.01
C GLY A 148 -5.55 -3.53 -3.14
N VAL A 149 -4.62 -4.48 -3.08
CA VAL A 149 -3.66 -4.75 -4.17
C VAL A 149 -4.38 -5.41 -5.34
N GLN A 150 -4.12 -4.94 -6.55
CA GLN A 150 -4.80 -5.36 -7.78
C GLN A 150 -3.79 -5.85 -8.83
N ALA A 151 -4.24 -6.76 -9.71
CA ALA A 151 -3.46 -7.35 -10.81
C ALA A 151 -2.10 -7.96 -10.39
N VAL A 152 -2.07 -8.60 -9.22
CA VAL A 152 -0.92 -9.39 -8.74
C VAL A 152 -1.40 -10.82 -8.53
N ASP A 153 -0.90 -11.73 -9.35
CA ASP A 153 -1.27 -13.16 -9.28
C ASP A 153 -0.96 -13.75 -7.89
N GLY A 154 -1.87 -14.59 -7.41
CA GLY A 154 -1.75 -15.22 -6.09
C GLY A 154 -2.07 -14.30 -4.90
N THR A 155 -2.55 -13.07 -5.12
CA THR A 155 -3.03 -12.21 -4.03
C THR A 155 -4.22 -12.87 -3.34
N ARG A 156 -4.09 -13.15 -2.04
CA ARG A 156 -5.18 -13.74 -1.25
C ARG A 156 -6.01 -12.64 -0.59
N ALA A 157 -7.33 -12.82 -0.55
CA ALA A 157 -8.25 -11.88 0.08
C ALA A 157 -8.88 -12.50 1.33
N PHE A 158 -9.03 -11.68 2.37
CA PHE A 158 -9.65 -12.02 3.64
C PHE A 158 -10.56 -10.88 4.08
N THR A 159 -11.66 -11.19 4.74
CA THR A 159 -12.32 -10.25 5.65
C THR A 159 -11.45 -10.03 6.88
N LEU A 160 -11.63 -8.90 7.58
CA LEU A 160 -10.94 -8.66 8.86
C LEU A 160 -11.16 -9.81 9.86
N ALA A 161 -12.39 -10.33 9.96
CA ALA A 161 -12.71 -11.41 10.88
C ALA A 161 -11.96 -12.72 10.55
N GLU A 162 -11.77 -13.04 9.26
CA GLU A 162 -10.97 -14.20 8.84
C GLU A 162 -9.48 -13.98 9.10
N ALA A 163 -8.96 -12.79 8.78
CA ALA A 163 -7.56 -12.44 9.00
C ALA A 163 -7.14 -12.53 10.48
N LEU A 164 -8.07 -12.29 11.41
CA LEU A 164 -7.84 -12.40 12.86
C LEU A 164 -7.87 -13.84 13.38
N ARG A 165 -8.41 -14.79 12.62
CA ARG A 165 -8.54 -16.21 13.02
C ARG A 165 -7.61 -17.14 12.24
N ALA A 166 -7.26 -16.77 11.02
CA ALA A 166 -6.43 -17.57 10.13
C ALA A 166 -4.93 -17.30 10.35
N GLU A 167 -4.10 -18.27 9.97
CA GLU A 167 -2.70 -18.00 9.72
C GLU A 167 -2.56 -17.30 8.36
N LEU A 168 -2.07 -16.05 8.37
CA LEU A 168 -1.86 -15.29 7.14
C LEU A 168 -0.75 -15.94 6.29
N PRO A 169 -0.82 -15.80 4.95
CA PRO A 169 0.20 -16.32 4.04
C PRO A 169 1.63 -15.94 4.44
N ALA A 170 2.57 -16.87 4.21
CA ALA A 170 3.97 -16.68 4.55
C ALA A 170 4.72 -15.71 3.63
N SER A 171 4.16 -15.42 2.46
CA SER A 171 4.77 -14.59 1.44
C SER A 171 3.68 -14.08 0.48
N GLY A 172 4.06 -13.13 -0.38
CA GLY A 172 3.16 -12.56 -1.37
C GLY A 172 2.23 -11.49 -0.80
N CYS A 173 1.29 -11.06 -1.64
CA CYS A 173 0.33 -10.02 -1.30
C CYS A 173 -0.93 -10.62 -0.65
N VAL A 174 -1.45 -9.92 0.34
CA VAL A 174 -2.66 -10.27 1.08
C VAL A 174 -3.53 -9.03 1.20
N ASN A 175 -4.78 -9.12 0.77
CA ASN A 175 -5.79 -8.08 0.96
C ASN A 175 -6.65 -8.43 2.17
N VAL A 176 -6.84 -7.46 3.06
CA VAL A 176 -7.72 -7.57 4.23
C VAL A 176 -8.77 -6.45 4.14
N ASP A 177 -10.03 -6.82 3.96
CA ASP A 177 -11.14 -5.88 4.03
C ASP A 177 -11.36 -5.46 5.49
N ALA A 178 -11.01 -4.22 5.80
CA ALA A 178 -11.09 -3.63 7.13
C ALA A 178 -12.36 -2.80 7.35
N ALA A 179 -13.30 -2.78 6.39
CA ALA A 179 -14.49 -1.92 6.44
C ALA A 179 -15.41 -2.19 7.65
N ALA A 180 -15.29 -3.36 8.30
CA ALA A 180 -16.01 -3.65 9.53
C ALA A 180 -15.70 -2.66 10.66
N VAL A 181 -14.45 -2.16 10.73
CA VAL A 181 -13.98 -1.23 11.77
C VAL A 181 -13.53 0.12 11.21
N VAL A 182 -12.87 0.14 10.05
CA VAL A 182 -12.42 1.36 9.34
C VAL A 182 -13.59 1.94 8.54
N LYS A 183 -14.47 2.66 9.21
CA LYS A 183 -15.72 3.18 8.61
C LYS A 183 -16.18 4.53 9.15
N ARG A 184 -15.49 5.08 10.15
CA ARG A 184 -15.84 6.36 10.76
C ARG A 184 -15.04 7.50 10.15
N GLY A 185 -15.67 8.63 9.99
CA GLY A 185 -15.04 9.83 9.44
C GLY A 185 -16.07 10.72 8.77
N GLY A 186 -15.60 11.84 8.21
CA GLY A 186 -16.44 12.79 7.52
C GLY A 186 -15.85 13.20 6.17
N PRO A 187 -16.65 13.85 5.31
CA PRO A 187 -16.14 14.47 4.10
C PRO A 187 -15.00 15.47 4.41
N PRO A 188 -14.01 15.62 3.51
CA PRO A 188 -13.90 14.92 2.23
C PRO A 188 -13.20 13.54 2.32
N THR A 189 -12.59 13.20 3.45
CA THR A 189 -11.66 12.07 3.56
C THR A 189 -12.30 10.73 3.92
N GLY A 190 -13.53 10.74 4.45
CA GLY A 190 -14.20 9.52 4.91
C GLY A 190 -13.37 8.82 5.99
N ALA A 191 -13.28 7.50 5.92
CA ALA A 191 -12.59 6.66 6.91
C ALA A 191 -11.06 6.65 6.81
N HIS A 192 -10.45 7.53 6.02
CA HIS A 192 -9.00 7.50 5.75
C HIS A 192 -8.12 7.49 7.01
N SER A 193 -8.54 8.18 8.07
CA SER A 193 -7.76 8.28 9.33
C SER A 193 -8.31 7.38 10.45
N ASP A 194 -9.37 6.62 10.21
CA ASP A 194 -9.98 5.71 11.21
C ASP A 194 -9.23 4.38 11.27
N ILE A 195 -7.94 4.47 11.60
CA ILE A 195 -6.98 3.35 11.55
C ILE A 195 -6.47 2.93 12.93
N VAL A 196 -6.95 3.56 14.00
CA VAL A 196 -6.57 3.25 15.37
C VAL A 196 -7.58 2.27 15.95
N HIS A 197 -7.44 1.00 15.55
CA HIS A 197 -8.28 -0.10 16.00
C HIS A 197 -7.43 -1.27 16.49
N ARG A 198 -7.92 -1.98 17.52
CA ARG A 198 -7.24 -3.14 18.08
C ARG A 198 -7.04 -4.23 17.03
N GLU A 199 -8.03 -4.41 16.18
CA GLU A 199 -8.07 -5.40 15.11
C GLU A 199 -6.96 -5.17 14.09
N LEU A 200 -6.68 -3.91 13.73
CA LEU A 200 -5.59 -3.59 12.81
C LEU A 200 -4.22 -3.86 13.44
N ALA A 201 -4.06 -3.58 14.74
CA ALA A 201 -2.85 -3.95 15.47
C ALA A 201 -2.68 -5.48 15.50
N GLN A 202 -3.75 -6.25 15.70
CA GLN A 202 -3.71 -7.71 15.64
C GLN A 202 -3.33 -8.22 14.24
N VAL A 203 -3.80 -7.59 13.16
CA VAL A 203 -3.36 -7.92 11.79
C VAL A 203 -1.86 -7.65 11.60
N VAL A 204 -1.33 -6.55 12.14
CA VAL A 204 0.12 -6.26 12.11
C VAL A 204 0.92 -7.36 12.81
N LEU A 205 0.48 -7.79 14.01
CA LEU A 205 1.15 -8.85 14.76
C LEU A 205 1.05 -10.21 14.05
N ALA A 206 -0.12 -10.54 13.51
CA ALA A 206 -0.34 -11.76 12.73
C ALA A 206 0.55 -11.81 11.48
N ALA A 207 0.61 -10.71 10.72
CA ALA A 207 1.48 -10.59 9.55
C ALA A 207 2.96 -10.72 9.91
N GLY A 208 3.35 -10.18 11.06
CA GLY A 208 4.72 -10.27 11.57
C GLY A 208 5.05 -11.60 12.24
N ARG A 209 4.06 -12.46 12.52
CA ARG A 209 4.20 -13.64 13.38
C ARG A 209 4.90 -13.29 14.71
N ILE A 210 4.41 -12.23 15.33
CA ILE A 210 4.86 -11.74 16.63
C ILE A 210 3.89 -12.34 17.65
N ARG A 211 4.43 -13.12 18.60
CA ARG A 211 3.68 -13.75 19.68
C ARG A 211 3.72 -12.89 20.94
#